data_AF-A0A9X4ASG4-F1
#
_entry.id   AF-A0A9X4ASG4-F1
#
_cell.length_a   1.000
_cell.length_b   1.000
_cell.length_c   1.000
_cell.angle_alpha   90.00
_cell.angle_beta   90.00
_cell.angle_gamma   90.00
#
_symmetry.space_group_name_H-M   'P 1'
#
loop_
_entity.id
_entity.type
_entity.pdbx_description
1 polymer ?
#
loop_
_entity_poly.entity_id
_entity_poly.type
_entity_poly.pdbx_seq_one_letter_code
_entity_poly.pdbx_strand_id
1 'polypeptide(L)'
;MPDPNRLLVVTQPVLGAIGPEEIKRTLPRSQSAAGWDSAEVAPIRATLGDSYELDWSALQAEQERLFDETLKPQLAGRKGFAYFGFAPIPLAIHLGYLVENRFEIDLYQLNHSKSKWVNTPDKPSPKRSALKPMQLPEHGSTDKGPIVIRVSTSARISPEETAEIVPRSLFDLDIALVEPHPDALETGGTLAEVVEAFNLGIARLRALFPNRTAIHLFTAVPVGLAFRLGTLINPTMYRGVVTYQYAVKKSPRYQRAIVLADDGLREEPFLDDAEYDWKKATAVDFFVTMVKAYGGAPMADLILARSGVDRSHLNVNHTPRDYWKAALEVAARGSRLRALVQHALEDPDITAHHREIKRLASGTP
;
A
#
# COMPACT_ATOMS: atom_id res chain seq x y z
N MET A 1 12.13 -5.77 32.89
CA MET A 1 11.65 -6.71 31.84
C MET A 1 10.13 -6.67 31.87
N PRO A 2 9.45 -6.75 30.70
CA PRO A 2 7.99 -6.81 30.66
C PRO A 2 7.48 -8.04 31.42
N ASP A 3 6.37 -7.93 32.14
CA ASP A 3 5.72 -9.09 32.78
C ASP A 3 4.90 -9.84 31.72
N PRO A 4 5.31 -11.05 31.28
CA PRO A 4 4.63 -11.78 30.23
C PRO A 4 3.21 -12.22 30.61
N ASN A 5 2.87 -12.21 31.91
CA ASN A 5 1.53 -12.58 32.39
C ASN A 5 0.57 -11.39 32.43
N ARG A 6 1.07 -10.16 32.29
CA ARG A 6 0.23 -8.96 32.23
C ARG A 6 -0.38 -8.82 30.83
N LEU A 7 -1.55 -8.20 30.71
CA LEU A 7 -2.07 -7.85 29.39
C LEU A 7 -1.17 -6.78 28.77
N LEU A 8 -0.83 -6.92 27.48
CA LEU A 8 -0.30 -5.83 26.68
C LEU A 8 -1.44 -5.15 25.92
N VAL A 9 -1.51 -3.83 26.00
CA VAL A 9 -2.40 -3.00 25.19
C VAL A 9 -1.55 -2.26 24.17
N VAL A 10 -1.83 -2.50 22.90
CA VAL A 10 -1.17 -1.84 21.76
C VAL A 10 -2.12 -0.79 21.21
N THR A 11 -1.65 0.46 21.15
CA THR A 11 -2.41 1.58 20.58
C THR A 11 -1.76 2.10 19.30
N GLN A 12 -2.58 2.44 18.29
CA GLN A 12 -2.14 3.11 17.07
C GLN A 12 -2.89 4.45 16.87
N PRO A 13 -2.60 5.49 17.69
CA PRO A 13 -3.38 6.73 17.77
C PRO A 13 -2.92 7.80 16.75
N VAL A 14 -2.99 7.50 15.45
CA VAL A 14 -2.50 8.40 14.39
C VAL A 14 -3.50 9.52 14.07
N LEU A 15 -4.79 9.21 13.98
CA LEU A 15 -5.86 10.15 13.59
C LEU A 15 -6.57 10.82 14.77
N GLY A 16 -6.19 10.44 16.00
CA GLY A 16 -6.75 10.95 17.24
C GLY A 16 -6.23 10.20 18.46
N ALA A 17 -6.37 10.82 19.63
CA ALA A 17 -5.94 10.22 20.88
C ALA A 17 -6.81 9.01 21.26
N ILE A 18 -6.19 8.02 21.93
CA ILE A 18 -6.86 6.87 22.53
C ILE A 18 -6.55 6.94 24.03
N GLY A 19 -7.54 7.31 24.84
CA GLY A 19 -7.32 7.60 26.24
C GLY A 19 -7.20 6.35 27.12
N PRO A 20 -6.32 6.32 28.13
CA PRO A 20 -6.20 5.18 29.06
C PRO A 20 -7.50 4.91 29.83
N GLU A 21 -8.28 5.95 30.14
CA GLU A 21 -9.59 5.80 30.78
C GLU A 21 -10.64 5.17 29.85
N GLU A 22 -10.55 5.39 28.55
CA GLU A 22 -11.42 4.73 27.57
C GLU A 22 -11.08 3.24 27.47
N ILE A 23 -9.79 2.93 27.37
CA ILE A 23 -9.28 1.55 27.38
C ILE A 23 -9.75 0.83 28.65
N LYS A 24 -9.56 1.44 29.83
CA LYS A 24 -9.97 0.87 31.11
C LYS A 24 -11.46 0.56 31.19
N ARG A 25 -12.31 1.43 30.63
CA ARG A 25 -13.77 1.25 30.60
C ARG A 25 -14.20 0.14 29.65
N THR A 26 -13.41 -0.12 28.62
CA THR A 26 -13.75 -1.09 27.57
C THR A 26 -13.18 -2.49 27.84
N LEU A 27 -11.98 -2.60 28.43
CA LEU A 27 -11.38 -3.88 28.76
C LEU A 27 -12.24 -4.67 29.77
N PRO A 28 -12.49 -5.97 29.55
CA PRO A 28 -13.12 -6.83 30.55
C PRO A 28 -12.39 -6.73 31.90
N ARG A 29 -13.15 -6.71 33.01
CA ARG A 29 -12.54 -6.67 34.36
C ARG A 29 -11.57 -7.82 34.60
N SER A 30 -11.84 -8.99 34.04
CA SER A 30 -10.94 -10.16 34.09
C SER A 30 -9.58 -9.89 33.46
N GLN A 31 -9.52 -9.04 32.42
CA GLN A 31 -8.29 -8.70 31.71
C GLN A 31 -7.58 -7.48 32.33
N SER A 32 -8.31 -6.55 32.97
CA SER A 32 -7.74 -5.30 33.51
C SER A 32 -7.45 -5.31 35.01
N ALA A 33 -7.86 -6.34 35.77
CA ALA A 33 -7.72 -6.39 37.22
C ALA A 33 -6.27 -6.29 37.73
N ALA A 34 -5.31 -6.85 37.00
CA ALA A 34 -3.87 -6.77 37.31
C ALA A 34 -3.17 -5.54 36.69
N GLY A 35 -3.92 -4.65 36.05
CA GLY A 35 -3.39 -3.61 35.16
C GLY A 35 -2.88 -4.18 33.83
N TRP A 36 -2.34 -3.30 32.98
CA TRP A 36 -1.81 -3.66 31.66
C TRP A 36 -0.54 -2.85 31.34
N ASP A 37 0.34 -3.45 30.54
CA ASP A 37 1.44 -2.75 29.88
C ASP A 37 0.92 -2.07 28.61
N SER A 38 1.57 -0.98 28.18
CA SER A 38 1.15 -0.22 27.01
C SER A 38 2.29 -0.08 26.01
N ALA A 39 1.99 -0.30 24.74
CA ALA A 39 2.87 0.03 23.62
C ALA A 39 2.12 0.93 22.64
N GLU A 40 2.65 2.13 22.42
CA GLU A 40 2.11 3.04 21.40
C GLU A 40 2.96 2.97 20.14
N VAL A 41 2.31 2.84 18.99
CA VAL A 41 2.92 2.93 17.67
C VAL A 41 2.19 4.00 16.86
N ALA A 42 2.77 5.20 16.75
CA ALA A 42 2.19 6.30 16.00
C ALA A 42 3.29 7.04 15.22
N PRO A 43 3.55 6.66 13.94
CA PRO A 43 4.62 7.27 13.13
C PRO A 43 4.34 8.75 12.81
N ILE A 44 3.10 9.19 12.99
CA ILE A 44 2.70 10.59 12.88
C ILE A 44 1.46 10.83 13.74
N ARG A 45 1.25 12.08 14.16
CA ARG A 45 -0.02 12.58 14.68
C ARG A 45 -0.66 13.46 13.62
N ALA A 46 -1.83 13.06 13.14
CA ALA A 46 -2.56 13.74 12.09
C ALA A 46 -4.01 13.99 12.54
N THR A 47 -4.64 14.99 11.93
CA THR A 47 -6.08 15.25 12.14
C THR A 47 -6.89 14.57 11.03
N LEU A 48 -8.00 13.95 11.40
CA LEU A 48 -8.95 13.37 10.44
C LEU A 48 -9.49 14.47 9.49
N GLY A 49 -9.35 14.27 8.18
CA GLY A 49 -9.92 15.16 7.16
C GLY A 49 -8.96 16.19 6.57
N ASP A 50 -7.78 16.36 7.16
CA ASP A 50 -6.72 17.14 6.56
C ASP A 50 -6.17 16.40 5.33
N SER A 51 -6.14 17.08 4.18
CA SER A 51 -5.63 16.54 2.93
C SER A 51 -4.11 16.55 2.94
N TYR A 52 -3.49 15.71 3.76
CA TYR A 52 -2.04 15.60 3.78
C TYR A 52 -1.56 14.83 2.56
N GLU A 53 -0.58 15.40 1.86
CA GLU A 53 0.34 14.60 1.05
C GLU A 53 1.24 13.85 2.03
N LEU A 54 0.81 12.67 2.45
CA LEU A 54 1.59 11.82 3.33
C LEU A 54 2.72 11.17 2.53
N ASP A 55 3.94 11.31 3.02
CA ASP A 55 5.08 10.52 2.55
C ASP A 55 4.97 9.11 3.14
N TRP A 56 4.33 8.22 2.40
CA TRP A 56 4.11 6.84 2.84
C TRP A 56 5.40 6.06 3.06
N SER A 57 6.47 6.38 2.34
CA SER A 57 7.76 5.71 2.54
C SER A 57 8.39 6.12 3.87
N ALA A 58 8.35 7.42 4.18
CA ALA A 58 8.83 7.92 5.47
C ALA A 58 7.99 7.37 6.64
N LEU A 59 6.66 7.34 6.50
CA LEU A 59 5.77 6.80 7.52
C LEU A 59 5.93 5.29 7.71
N GLN A 60 6.20 4.55 6.62
CA GLN A 60 6.51 3.12 6.69
C GLN A 60 7.78 2.88 7.51
N ALA A 61 8.88 3.57 7.16
CA ALA A 61 10.16 3.44 7.84
C ALA A 61 10.06 3.83 9.32
N GLU A 62 9.35 4.91 9.64
CA GLU A 62 9.14 5.32 11.03
C GLU A 62 8.28 4.31 11.80
N GLN A 63 7.27 3.70 11.17
CA GLN A 63 6.47 2.66 11.81
C GLN A 63 7.28 1.39 12.06
N GLU A 64 8.16 1.00 11.14
CA GLU A 64 9.12 -0.11 11.33
C GLU A 64 10.05 0.18 12.52
N ARG A 65 10.61 1.39 12.58
CA ARG A 65 11.47 1.83 13.69
C ARG A 65 10.74 1.76 15.03
N LEU A 66 9.54 2.35 15.11
CA LEU A 66 8.70 2.29 16.32
C LEU A 66 8.33 0.84 16.68
N PHE A 67 7.98 0.02 15.69
CA PHE A 67 7.70 -1.39 15.93
C PHE A 67 8.90 -2.10 16.59
N ASP A 68 10.11 -1.95 16.04
CA ASP A 68 11.31 -2.60 16.56
C ASP A 68 11.73 -2.07 17.93
N GLU A 69 11.57 -0.77 18.19
CA GLU A 69 12.00 -0.14 19.45
C GLU A 69 10.97 -0.26 20.59
N THR A 70 9.67 -0.15 20.31
CA THR A 70 8.64 -0.09 21.36
C THR A 70 7.78 -1.35 21.46
N LEU A 71 7.32 -1.90 20.34
CA LEU A 71 6.34 -2.99 20.37
C LEU A 71 7.01 -4.37 20.43
N LYS A 72 7.96 -4.65 19.55
CA LYS A 72 8.63 -5.95 19.43
C LYS A 72 9.29 -6.42 20.74
N PRO A 73 9.97 -5.58 21.53
CA PRO A 73 10.52 -6.01 22.82
C PRO A 73 9.43 -6.38 23.84
N GLN A 74 8.26 -5.74 23.76
CA GLN A 74 7.14 -6.00 24.65
C GLN A 74 6.36 -7.27 24.27
N LEU A 75 6.41 -7.70 23.00
CA LEU A 75 5.78 -8.94 22.54
C LEU A 75 6.52 -10.21 23.01
N ALA A 76 7.79 -10.10 23.39
CA ALA A 76 8.60 -11.24 23.81
C ALA A 76 7.99 -11.97 25.02
N GLY A 77 7.72 -13.28 24.85
CA GLY A 77 7.16 -14.14 25.90
C GLY A 77 5.65 -14.01 26.12
N ARG A 78 4.94 -13.16 25.35
CA ARG A 78 3.48 -13.03 25.44
C ARG A 78 2.78 -13.93 24.43
N LYS A 79 1.60 -14.42 24.81
CA LYS A 79 0.70 -15.18 23.91
C LYS A 79 -0.15 -14.27 23.02
N GLY A 80 -0.48 -13.08 23.52
CA GLY A 80 -1.44 -12.20 22.89
C GLY A 80 -1.46 -10.80 23.47
N PHE A 81 -2.25 -9.92 22.85
CA PHE A 81 -2.42 -8.54 23.25
C PHE A 81 -3.76 -7.96 22.77
N ALA A 82 -4.18 -6.86 23.39
CA ALA A 82 -5.33 -6.09 22.97
C ALA A 82 -4.90 -4.96 22.03
N TYR A 83 -5.58 -4.78 20.91
CA TYR A 83 -5.26 -3.77 19.91
C TYR A 83 -6.36 -2.71 19.79
N PHE A 84 -5.96 -1.44 19.91
CA PHE A 84 -6.81 -0.26 19.74
C PHE A 84 -6.21 0.64 18.66
N GLY A 85 -6.82 0.66 17.47
CA GLY A 85 -6.30 1.41 16.33
C GLY A 85 -7.18 2.58 15.94
N PHE A 86 -6.57 3.75 15.76
CA PHE A 86 -7.20 4.88 15.08
C PHE A 86 -6.20 5.51 14.09
N ALA A 87 -6.04 4.85 12.95
CA ALA A 87 -5.00 5.17 11.97
C ALA A 87 -5.49 5.04 10.52
N PRO A 88 -4.79 5.65 9.55
CA PRO A 88 -5.01 5.37 8.14
C PRO A 88 -4.91 3.88 7.85
N ILE A 89 -5.76 3.38 6.95
CA ILE A 89 -5.89 1.96 6.67
C ILE A 89 -4.56 1.31 6.23
N PRO A 90 -3.73 1.93 5.36
CA PRO A 90 -2.43 1.38 5.01
C PRO A 90 -1.50 1.18 6.22
N LEU A 91 -1.47 2.11 7.17
CA LEU A 91 -0.63 2.00 8.37
C LEU A 91 -1.11 0.90 9.30
N ALA A 92 -2.42 0.70 9.42
CA ALA A 92 -2.98 -0.40 10.21
C ALA A 92 -2.63 -1.77 9.60
N ILE A 93 -2.82 -1.93 8.27
CA ILE A 93 -2.40 -3.14 7.54
C ILE A 93 -0.91 -3.38 7.74
N HIS A 94 -0.09 -2.35 7.57
CA HIS A 94 1.36 -2.46 7.72
C HIS A 94 1.79 -2.87 9.13
N LEU A 95 1.17 -2.31 10.18
CA LEU A 95 1.49 -2.71 11.56
C LEU A 95 1.08 -4.16 11.82
N GLY A 96 -0.07 -4.59 11.31
CA GLY A 96 -0.48 -5.99 11.36
C GLY A 96 0.50 -6.92 10.65
N TYR A 97 1.00 -6.50 9.48
CA TYR A 97 2.02 -7.23 8.73
C TYR A 97 3.32 -7.42 9.54
N LEU A 98 3.79 -6.38 10.24
CA LEU A 98 4.98 -6.47 11.11
C LEU A 98 4.78 -7.41 12.31
N VAL A 99 3.55 -7.45 12.86
CA VAL A 99 3.20 -8.35 13.98
C VAL A 99 3.10 -9.81 13.54
N GLU A 100 2.70 -10.05 12.28
CA GLU A 100 2.40 -11.36 11.72
C GLU A 100 1.26 -12.12 12.46
N ASN A 101 0.84 -13.27 11.94
CA ASN A 101 -0.19 -14.10 12.57
C ASN A 101 0.41 -15.03 13.65
N ARG A 102 1.12 -14.47 14.63
CA ARG A 102 1.79 -15.24 15.71
C ARG A 102 1.14 -15.12 17.08
N PHE A 103 0.22 -14.17 17.24
CA PHE A 103 -0.34 -13.78 18.53
C PHE A 103 -1.87 -13.90 18.54
N GLU A 104 -2.41 -14.21 19.72
CA GLU A 104 -3.83 -14.02 20.00
C GLU A 104 -4.10 -12.51 20.13
N ILE A 105 -4.96 -11.96 19.27
CA ILE A 105 -5.18 -10.52 19.19
C ILE A 105 -6.64 -10.21 19.48
N ASP A 106 -6.89 -9.51 20.59
CA ASP A 106 -8.20 -8.95 20.91
C ASP A 106 -8.34 -7.61 20.18
N LEU A 107 -9.22 -7.54 19.17
CA LEU A 107 -9.44 -6.33 18.38
C LEU A 107 -10.53 -5.46 19.01
N TYR A 108 -10.17 -4.23 19.33
CA TYR A 108 -11.12 -3.22 19.79
C TYR A 108 -11.32 -2.19 18.69
N GLN A 109 -12.57 -2.01 18.28
CA GLN A 109 -12.96 -1.07 17.22
C GLN A 109 -13.73 0.11 17.81
N LEU A 110 -13.46 1.31 17.32
CA LEU A 110 -14.27 2.47 17.65
C LEU A 110 -15.60 2.38 16.90
N ASN A 111 -16.70 2.21 17.64
CA ASN A 111 -18.05 2.27 17.10
C ASN A 111 -18.47 3.74 16.93
N HIS A 112 -18.78 4.15 15.71
CA HIS A 112 -19.03 5.55 15.36
C HIS A 112 -20.36 6.03 15.94
N SER A 113 -21.42 5.21 15.84
CA SER A 113 -22.74 5.56 16.37
C SER A 113 -22.76 5.73 17.89
N LYS A 114 -21.95 4.96 18.62
CA LYS A 114 -21.88 4.97 20.10
C LYS A 114 -20.74 5.80 20.65
N SER A 115 -19.79 6.22 19.80
CA SER A 115 -18.53 6.89 20.18
C SER A 115 -17.79 6.14 21.30
N LYS A 116 -17.71 4.80 21.18
CA LYS A 116 -17.11 3.91 22.18
C LYS A 116 -16.34 2.78 21.52
N TRP A 117 -15.25 2.36 22.16
CA TRP A 117 -14.54 1.16 21.80
C TRP A 117 -15.36 -0.07 22.15
N VAL A 118 -15.49 -0.98 21.20
CA VAL A 118 -16.16 -2.27 21.37
C VAL A 118 -15.19 -3.38 20.99
N ASN A 119 -15.11 -4.39 21.86
CA ASN A 119 -14.61 -5.71 21.46
C ASN A 119 -15.78 -6.45 20.84
N THR A 120 -15.54 -7.10 19.71
CA THR A 120 -16.57 -7.75 18.90
C THR A 120 -16.90 -9.13 19.46
N PRO A 121 -17.94 -9.34 20.30
CA PRO A 121 -18.20 -10.64 20.90
C PRO A 121 -18.95 -11.54 19.90
N ASP A 122 -18.94 -12.85 20.14
CA ASP A 122 -19.68 -13.89 19.39
C ASP A 122 -21.20 -13.79 19.57
N LYS A 123 -21.79 -12.65 19.21
CA LYS A 123 -23.24 -12.52 19.09
C LYS A 123 -23.67 -12.82 17.65
N PRO A 124 -24.88 -13.34 17.44
CA PRO A 124 -25.41 -13.56 16.09
C PRO A 124 -25.45 -12.25 15.31
N SER A 125 -24.89 -12.26 14.11
CA SER A 125 -24.85 -11.10 13.22
C SER A 125 -26.24 -10.77 12.69
N PRO A 126 -26.65 -9.48 12.65
CA PRO A 126 -27.83 -9.08 11.88
C PRO A 126 -27.59 -9.37 10.38
N LYS A 127 -28.66 -9.69 9.63
CA LYS A 127 -28.57 -10.09 8.19
C LYS A 127 -27.77 -9.12 7.30
N ARG A 128 -27.73 -7.83 7.63
CA ARG A 128 -26.95 -6.79 6.93
C ARG A 128 -25.43 -7.05 6.92
N SER A 129 -24.95 -7.77 7.92
CA SER A 129 -23.53 -8.11 8.09
C SER A 129 -23.13 -9.40 7.38
N ALA A 130 -23.99 -9.97 6.53
CA ALA A 130 -23.67 -11.17 5.77
C ALA A 130 -22.59 -10.89 4.71
N LEU A 131 -21.63 -11.80 4.58
CA LEU A 131 -20.66 -11.80 3.50
C LEU A 131 -21.34 -12.18 2.17
N LYS A 132 -21.02 -11.48 1.08
CA LYS A 132 -21.41 -11.91 -0.27
C LYS A 132 -20.67 -13.18 -0.65
N PRO A 133 -21.28 -14.07 -1.45
CA PRO A 133 -20.57 -15.19 -2.05
C PRO A 133 -19.33 -14.71 -2.80
N MET A 134 -18.17 -15.24 -2.41
CA MET A 134 -16.90 -14.87 -3.03
C MET A 134 -16.79 -15.55 -4.40
N GLN A 135 -16.47 -14.77 -5.43
CA GLN A 135 -16.18 -15.28 -6.77
C GLN A 135 -14.70 -15.66 -6.84
N LEU A 136 -14.40 -16.92 -6.55
CA LEU A 136 -13.05 -17.45 -6.68
C LEU A 136 -12.77 -17.88 -8.12
N PRO A 137 -11.52 -17.75 -8.60
CA PRO A 137 -11.16 -18.26 -9.92
C PRO A 137 -11.23 -19.79 -9.93
N GLU A 138 -11.93 -20.32 -10.93
CA GLU A 138 -11.97 -21.76 -11.23
C GLU A 138 -10.66 -22.21 -11.91
N HIS A 139 -10.11 -21.35 -12.77
CA HIS A 139 -8.88 -21.56 -13.51
C HIS A 139 -7.86 -20.44 -13.23
N GLY A 140 -6.58 -20.80 -13.32
CA GLY A 140 -5.47 -19.86 -13.18
C GLY A 140 -4.89 -19.43 -14.52
N SER A 141 -3.88 -18.56 -14.46
CA SER A 141 -3.06 -18.18 -15.62
C SER A 141 -1.58 -18.15 -15.25
N THR A 142 -0.73 -18.43 -16.24
CA THR A 142 0.73 -18.25 -16.14
C THR A 142 1.20 -16.92 -16.74
N ASP A 143 0.28 -16.09 -17.22
CA ASP A 143 0.59 -14.74 -17.69
C ASP A 143 1.18 -13.91 -16.56
N LYS A 144 2.05 -12.96 -16.94
CA LYS A 144 2.57 -11.96 -16.00
C LYS A 144 1.59 -10.81 -15.93
N GLY A 145 1.20 -10.45 -14.71
CA GLY A 145 0.33 -9.29 -14.48
C GLY A 145 -0.10 -9.14 -13.02
N PRO A 146 -0.70 -7.99 -12.68
CA PRO A 146 -1.18 -7.73 -11.33
C PRO A 146 -2.47 -8.49 -11.04
N ILE A 147 -2.76 -8.69 -9.75
CA ILE A 147 -4.09 -9.09 -9.28
C ILE A 147 -4.64 -8.02 -8.35
N VAL A 148 -5.96 -7.85 -8.35
CA VAL A 148 -6.65 -6.88 -7.49
C VAL A 148 -7.45 -7.64 -6.44
N ILE A 149 -7.36 -7.19 -5.19
CA ILE A 149 -8.22 -7.63 -4.09
C ILE A 149 -8.91 -6.40 -3.53
N ARG A 150 -10.25 -6.42 -3.50
CA ARG A 150 -11.10 -5.39 -2.89
C ARG A 150 -11.77 -5.96 -1.66
N VAL A 151 -11.56 -5.32 -0.50
CA VAL A 151 -12.26 -5.66 0.75
C VAL A 151 -13.21 -4.52 1.15
N SER A 152 -14.51 -4.75 1.02
CA SER A 152 -15.57 -3.74 1.19
C SER A 152 -16.48 -4.09 2.36
N THR A 153 -16.09 -3.72 3.59
CA THR A 153 -16.93 -3.92 4.79
C THR A 153 -17.48 -2.63 5.38
N SER A 154 -16.76 -1.51 5.27
CA SER A 154 -17.22 -0.20 5.75
C SER A 154 -17.86 0.66 4.68
N ALA A 155 -17.39 0.54 3.43
CA ALA A 155 -17.95 1.20 2.26
C ALA A 155 -17.76 0.31 1.02
N ARG A 156 -18.53 0.59 -0.03
CA ARG A 156 -18.35 -0.08 -1.33
C ARG A 156 -17.14 0.50 -2.05
N ILE A 157 -16.31 -0.37 -2.61
CA ILE A 157 -15.24 0.00 -3.54
C ILE A 157 -15.77 -0.27 -4.95
N SER A 158 -15.73 0.73 -5.84
CA SER A 158 -16.14 0.55 -7.23
C SER A 158 -15.04 -0.19 -8.01
N PRO A 159 -15.37 -1.25 -8.77
CA PRO A 159 -14.42 -1.89 -9.66
C PRO A 159 -13.81 -0.92 -10.67
N GLU A 160 -14.61 0.01 -11.18
CA GLU A 160 -14.20 1.04 -12.14
C GLU A 160 -13.11 1.96 -11.56
N GLU A 161 -13.25 2.40 -10.31
CA GLU A 161 -12.24 3.21 -9.61
C GLU A 161 -10.91 2.46 -9.46
N THR A 162 -10.94 1.13 -9.25
CA THR A 162 -9.72 0.33 -9.15
C THR A 162 -9.12 -0.02 -10.52
N ALA A 163 -9.96 -0.18 -11.54
CA ALA A 163 -9.52 -0.46 -12.92
C ALA A 163 -8.85 0.75 -13.59
N GLU A 164 -9.19 1.98 -13.19
CA GLU A 164 -8.47 3.20 -13.58
C GLU A 164 -7.00 3.14 -13.15
N ILE A 165 -6.72 2.52 -12.00
CA ILE A 165 -5.39 2.48 -11.37
C ILE A 165 -4.60 1.25 -11.81
N VAL A 166 -5.27 0.09 -11.89
CA VAL A 166 -4.67 -1.21 -12.23
C VAL A 166 -5.37 -1.75 -13.46
N PRO A 167 -5.11 -1.18 -14.65
CA PRO A 167 -5.72 -1.68 -15.88
C PRO A 167 -5.15 -3.07 -16.19
N ARG A 168 -6.01 -3.99 -16.63
CA ARG A 168 -5.64 -5.37 -17.04
C ARG A 168 -5.08 -6.23 -15.91
N SER A 169 -5.72 -6.20 -14.75
CA SER A 169 -5.54 -7.25 -13.74
C SER A 169 -5.81 -8.63 -14.34
N LEU A 170 -5.03 -9.63 -13.92
CA LEU A 170 -5.25 -11.03 -14.28
C LEU A 170 -6.53 -11.57 -13.65
N PHE A 171 -6.87 -11.04 -12.47
CA PHE A 171 -8.08 -11.37 -11.73
C PHE A 171 -8.39 -10.30 -10.70
N ASP A 172 -9.69 -10.10 -10.48
CA ASP A 172 -10.25 -9.19 -9.49
C ASP A 172 -11.03 -10.01 -8.46
N LEU A 173 -10.56 -10.00 -7.21
CA LEU A 173 -11.24 -10.68 -6.10
C LEU A 173 -11.99 -9.66 -5.23
N ASP A 174 -13.30 -9.84 -5.12
CA ASP A 174 -14.16 -9.04 -4.25
C ASP A 174 -14.57 -9.80 -2.99
N ILE A 175 -14.20 -9.24 -1.83
CA ILE A 175 -14.64 -9.68 -0.50
C ILE A 175 -15.47 -8.54 0.08
N ALA A 176 -16.78 -8.71 0.10
CA ALA A 176 -17.68 -7.62 0.45
C ALA A 176 -18.84 -8.09 1.30
N LEU A 177 -19.29 -7.24 2.23
CA LEU A 177 -20.59 -7.42 2.87
C LEU A 177 -21.71 -7.12 1.87
N VAL A 178 -22.90 -7.68 2.10
CA VAL A 178 -24.10 -7.34 1.33
C VAL A 178 -24.38 -5.84 1.43
N GLU A 179 -24.30 -5.29 2.65
CA GLU A 179 -24.46 -3.87 2.97
C GLU A 179 -23.24 -3.36 3.76
N PRO A 180 -22.19 -2.85 3.09
CA PRO A 180 -21.04 -2.26 3.77
C PRO A 180 -21.47 -1.04 4.61
N HIS A 181 -20.99 -0.97 5.85
CA HIS A 181 -21.27 0.13 6.77
C HIS A 181 -20.12 0.26 7.79
N PRO A 182 -19.71 1.48 8.22
CA PRO A 182 -18.59 1.66 9.14
C PRO A 182 -18.68 0.84 10.44
N ASP A 183 -19.91 0.66 10.92
CA ASP A 183 -20.22 -0.15 12.10
C ASP A 183 -20.85 -1.52 11.72
N ALA A 184 -20.56 -2.12 10.55
CA ALA A 184 -21.16 -3.39 10.12
C ALA A 184 -20.59 -4.63 10.86
N LEU A 185 -19.36 -4.53 11.36
CA LEU A 185 -18.62 -5.62 12.02
C LEU A 185 -18.83 -5.60 13.54
N GLU A 186 -20.09 -5.59 13.99
CA GLU A 186 -20.44 -5.55 15.42
C GLU A 186 -20.31 -6.90 16.14
N THR A 187 -20.14 -7.99 15.39
CA THR A 187 -20.07 -9.37 15.91
C THR A 187 -18.77 -10.09 15.49
N GLY A 188 -18.20 -10.88 16.41
CA GLY A 188 -16.94 -11.59 16.20
C GLY A 188 -17.00 -12.54 15.01
N GLY A 189 -18.14 -13.22 14.84
CA GLY A 189 -18.40 -14.15 13.73
C GLY A 189 -18.24 -13.52 12.34
N THR A 190 -18.83 -12.34 12.08
CA THR A 190 -18.69 -11.71 10.76
C THR A 190 -17.26 -11.23 10.50
N LEU A 191 -16.57 -10.74 11.52
CA LEU A 191 -15.15 -10.39 11.37
C LEU A 191 -14.33 -11.63 10.99
N ALA A 192 -14.56 -12.76 11.67
CA ALA A 192 -13.91 -14.03 11.37
C ALA A 192 -14.21 -14.50 9.94
N GLU A 193 -15.47 -14.43 9.48
CA GLU A 193 -15.85 -14.77 8.11
C GLU A 193 -15.09 -13.94 7.06
N VAL A 194 -14.94 -12.63 7.27
CA VAL A 194 -14.18 -11.76 6.35
C VAL A 194 -12.70 -12.13 6.35
N VAL A 195 -12.12 -12.41 7.53
CA VAL A 195 -10.72 -12.82 7.70
C VAL A 195 -10.46 -14.16 7.02
N GLU A 196 -11.37 -15.12 7.18
CA GLU A 196 -11.31 -16.43 6.51
C GLU A 196 -11.44 -16.30 4.99
N ALA A 197 -12.39 -15.50 4.51
CA ALA A 197 -12.56 -15.24 3.08
C ALA A 197 -11.30 -14.60 2.46
N PHE A 198 -10.68 -13.64 3.17
CA PHE A 198 -9.42 -13.05 2.73
C PHE A 198 -8.30 -14.07 2.68
N ASN A 199 -8.12 -14.86 3.74
CA ASN A 199 -7.08 -15.89 3.79
C ASN A 199 -7.25 -16.96 2.69
N LEU A 200 -8.49 -17.42 2.46
CA LEU A 200 -8.82 -18.35 1.39
C LEU A 200 -8.55 -17.74 0.01
N GLY A 201 -9.00 -16.50 -0.20
CA GLY A 201 -8.85 -15.78 -1.46
C GLY A 201 -7.40 -15.55 -1.83
N ILE A 202 -6.60 -14.97 -0.92
CA ILE A 202 -5.19 -14.68 -1.20
C ILE A 202 -4.37 -15.96 -1.42
N ALA A 203 -4.68 -17.04 -0.68
CA ALA A 203 -4.04 -18.35 -0.88
C ALA A 203 -4.40 -18.97 -2.23
N ARG A 204 -5.68 -18.89 -2.64
CA ARG A 204 -6.16 -19.40 -3.93
C ARG A 204 -5.54 -18.64 -5.10
N LEU A 205 -5.48 -17.32 -5.02
CA LEU A 205 -4.85 -16.47 -6.04
C LEU A 205 -3.36 -16.76 -6.17
N ARG A 206 -2.64 -16.96 -5.06
CA ARG A 206 -1.23 -17.35 -5.10
C ARG A 206 -1.01 -18.67 -5.84
N ALA A 207 -1.88 -19.65 -5.61
CA ALA A 207 -1.78 -20.96 -6.25
C ALA A 207 -2.11 -20.91 -7.75
N LEU A 208 -3.08 -20.10 -8.15
CA LEU A 208 -3.58 -20.05 -9.53
C LEU A 208 -2.83 -19.05 -10.42
N PHE A 209 -2.18 -18.04 -9.84
CA PHE A 209 -1.42 -17.01 -10.57
C PHE A 209 0.02 -16.96 -10.04
N PRO A 210 0.84 -17.97 -10.37
CA PRO A 210 2.21 -18.08 -9.86
C PRO A 210 3.13 -16.96 -10.36
N ASN A 211 2.87 -16.42 -11.56
CA ASN A 211 3.67 -15.37 -12.20
C ASN A 211 3.11 -13.95 -11.99
N ARG A 212 2.19 -13.77 -11.03
CA ARG A 212 1.64 -12.45 -10.70
C ARG A 212 2.76 -11.47 -10.33
N THR A 213 2.64 -10.22 -10.76
CA THR A 213 3.65 -9.19 -10.53
C THR A 213 3.42 -8.42 -9.23
N ALA A 214 2.17 -8.28 -8.79
CA ALA A 214 1.79 -7.59 -7.57
C ALA A 214 0.40 -8.01 -7.10
N ILE A 215 0.11 -7.77 -5.82
CA ILE A 215 -1.24 -7.82 -5.26
C ILE A 215 -1.66 -6.41 -4.89
N HIS A 216 -2.62 -5.85 -5.62
CA HIS A 216 -3.18 -4.53 -5.32
C HIS A 216 -4.35 -4.68 -4.36
N LEU A 217 -4.13 -4.29 -3.10
CA LEU A 217 -5.07 -4.43 -2.01
C LEU A 217 -5.78 -3.10 -1.73
N PHE A 218 -7.02 -3.00 -2.20
CA PHE A 218 -7.91 -1.88 -1.93
C PHE A 218 -8.86 -2.25 -0.80
N THR A 219 -8.93 -1.42 0.24
CA THR A 219 -9.68 -1.77 1.45
C THR A 219 -10.50 -0.58 1.95
N ALA A 220 -11.78 -0.83 2.16
CA ALA A 220 -12.71 0.01 2.90
C ALA A 220 -13.20 -0.83 4.08
N VAL A 221 -12.45 -0.80 5.17
CA VAL A 221 -12.66 -1.63 6.36
C VAL A 221 -12.44 -0.83 7.64
N PRO A 222 -12.99 -1.26 8.80
CA PRO A 222 -12.60 -0.72 10.10
C PRO A 222 -11.12 -0.99 10.41
N VAL A 223 -10.48 -0.10 11.20
CA VAL A 223 -9.04 -0.14 11.50
C VAL A 223 -8.60 -1.47 12.14
N GLY A 224 -9.42 -2.06 13.01
CA GLY A 224 -9.12 -3.37 13.61
C GLY A 224 -9.08 -4.49 12.58
N LEU A 225 -9.99 -4.49 11.60
CA LEU A 225 -9.95 -5.45 10.50
C LEU A 225 -8.75 -5.19 9.58
N ALA A 226 -8.44 -3.94 9.25
CA ALA A 226 -7.24 -3.59 8.47
C ALA A 226 -5.97 -4.19 9.09
N PHE A 227 -5.79 -3.99 10.40
CA PHE A 227 -4.71 -4.61 11.16
C PHE A 227 -4.72 -6.12 11.04
N ARG A 228 -5.88 -6.76 11.26
CA ARG A 228 -6.00 -8.22 11.17
C ARG A 228 -5.66 -8.76 9.79
N LEU A 229 -6.10 -8.11 8.72
CA LEU A 229 -5.75 -8.49 7.34
C LEU A 229 -4.24 -8.42 7.12
N GLY A 230 -3.58 -7.38 7.66
CA GLY A 230 -2.13 -7.25 7.66
C GLY A 230 -1.42 -8.47 8.24
N THR A 231 -1.88 -8.98 9.39
CA THR A 231 -1.27 -10.15 10.06
C THR A 231 -1.28 -11.42 9.20
N LEU A 232 -2.23 -11.52 8.25
CA LEU A 232 -2.35 -12.68 7.35
C LEU A 232 -1.39 -12.62 6.16
N ILE A 233 -0.79 -11.46 5.89
CA ILE A 233 0.12 -11.27 4.78
C ILE A 233 1.51 -11.73 5.21
N ASN A 234 1.87 -12.96 4.89
CA ASN A 234 3.19 -13.49 5.17
C ASN A 234 4.23 -12.98 4.15
N PRO A 235 5.35 -12.37 4.61
CA PRO A 235 6.38 -11.78 3.74
C PRO A 235 7.05 -12.77 2.80
N THR A 236 7.15 -14.04 3.19
CA THR A 236 7.77 -15.09 2.37
C THR A 236 6.83 -15.64 1.30
N MET A 237 5.51 -15.51 1.48
CA MET A 237 4.50 -16.10 0.60
C MET A 237 3.85 -15.09 -0.35
N TYR A 238 3.68 -13.86 0.09
CA TYR A 238 2.97 -12.81 -0.63
C TYR A 238 3.88 -11.59 -0.78
N ARG A 239 4.58 -11.53 -1.92
CA ARG A 239 5.45 -10.40 -2.29
C ARG A 239 4.68 -9.33 -3.05
N GLY A 240 5.13 -8.09 -2.94
CA GLY A 240 4.60 -6.96 -3.71
C GLY A 240 3.13 -6.68 -3.42
N VAL A 241 2.72 -6.67 -2.14
CA VAL A 241 1.34 -6.30 -1.78
C VAL A 241 1.26 -4.78 -1.65
N VAL A 242 0.60 -4.14 -2.62
CA VAL A 242 0.44 -2.70 -2.72
C VAL A 242 -0.86 -2.28 -2.02
N THR A 243 -0.75 -1.45 -0.99
CA THR A 243 -1.90 -0.89 -0.27
C THR A 243 -2.25 0.51 -0.80
N TYR A 244 -3.48 0.93 -0.55
CA TYR A 244 -4.00 2.20 -1.05
C TYR A 244 -4.70 3.01 0.03
N GLN A 245 -4.47 4.32 0.03
CA GLN A 245 -5.23 5.28 0.81
C GLN A 245 -6.34 5.91 -0.05
N TYR A 246 -7.57 5.89 0.45
CA TYR A 246 -8.68 6.61 -0.17
C TYR A 246 -8.62 8.10 0.16
N ALA A 247 -8.77 8.94 -0.86
CA ALA A 247 -8.79 10.39 -0.78
C ALA A 247 -9.89 10.96 -1.69
N VAL A 248 -11.03 11.35 -1.10
CA VAL A 248 -12.24 11.78 -1.83
C VAL A 248 -12.01 12.95 -2.79
N LYS A 249 -11.04 13.82 -2.51
CA LYS A 249 -10.71 15.02 -3.30
C LYS A 249 -9.66 14.77 -4.39
N LYS A 250 -9.08 13.56 -4.50
CA LYS A 250 -8.05 13.23 -5.49
C LYS A 250 -8.63 12.42 -6.66
N SER A 251 -7.98 12.51 -7.82
CA SER A 251 -8.23 11.67 -8.99
C SER A 251 -6.89 11.06 -9.44
N PRO A 252 -6.75 9.73 -9.44
CA PRO A 252 -7.71 8.74 -8.95
C PRO A 252 -7.94 8.85 -7.43
N ARG A 253 -9.10 8.41 -6.93
CA ARG A 253 -9.45 8.54 -5.51
C ARG A 253 -8.61 7.67 -4.59
N TYR A 254 -8.12 6.54 -5.07
CA TYR A 254 -7.16 5.71 -4.35
C TYR A 254 -5.74 6.11 -4.74
N GLN A 255 -4.94 6.45 -3.75
CA GLN A 255 -3.53 6.78 -3.90
C GLN A 255 -2.72 5.61 -3.34
N ARG A 256 -1.73 5.15 -4.09
CA ARG A 256 -0.79 4.13 -3.62
C ARG A 256 -0.15 4.60 -2.31
N ALA A 257 -0.06 3.70 -1.33
CA ALA A 257 0.44 3.99 -0.01
C ALA A 257 1.68 3.14 0.31
N ILE A 258 1.51 2.07 1.08
CA ILE A 258 2.60 1.20 1.55
C ILE A 258 2.68 -0.05 0.69
N VAL A 259 3.90 -0.50 0.37
CA VAL A 259 4.13 -1.82 -0.23
C VAL A 259 4.73 -2.76 0.80
N LEU A 260 4.03 -3.86 1.03
CA LEU A 260 4.43 -4.90 1.96
C LEU A 260 5.24 -5.96 1.21
N ALA A 261 6.24 -6.51 1.89
CA ALA A 261 7.18 -7.47 1.31
C ALA A 261 7.77 -6.94 0.00
N ASP A 262 8.21 -5.67 0.04
CA ASP A 262 9.05 -5.09 -1.00
C ASP A 262 10.34 -5.91 -1.03
N ASP A 263 10.50 -6.70 -2.08
CA ASP A 263 11.66 -7.55 -2.32
C ASP A 263 12.86 -6.77 -2.85
N GLY A 264 12.84 -5.45 -2.73
CA GLY A 264 13.85 -4.60 -3.33
C GLY A 264 13.67 -4.51 -4.84
N LEU A 265 12.50 -4.87 -5.39
CA LEU A 265 12.01 -4.36 -6.67
C LEU A 265 11.61 -2.88 -6.52
N ARG A 266 12.45 -2.06 -5.87
CA ARG A 266 12.74 -0.74 -6.41
C ARG A 266 13.10 -1.02 -7.87
N GLU A 267 12.34 -0.48 -8.82
CA GLU A 267 12.79 -0.55 -10.21
C GLU A 267 14.20 0.03 -10.22
N GLU A 268 15.20 -0.82 -10.51
CA GLU A 268 16.59 -0.38 -10.44
C GLU A 268 16.71 0.92 -11.24
N PRO A 269 17.29 1.97 -10.66
CA PRO A 269 17.40 3.25 -11.36
C PRO A 269 18.13 3.02 -12.69
N PHE A 270 17.40 3.16 -13.80
CA PHE A 270 17.96 3.01 -15.15
C PHE A 270 19.02 4.08 -15.46
N LEU A 271 19.10 5.12 -14.63
CA LEU A 271 19.97 6.28 -14.81
C LEU A 271 21.47 5.97 -14.71
N ASP A 272 21.82 4.87 -14.04
CA ASP A 272 23.23 4.48 -13.82
C ASP A 272 23.65 3.27 -14.66
N ASP A 273 22.76 2.75 -15.51
CA ASP A 273 23.09 1.60 -16.36
C ASP A 273 24.12 2.00 -17.43
N ALA A 274 25.13 1.14 -17.65
CA ALA A 274 26.16 1.34 -18.67
C ALA A 274 25.59 1.33 -20.10
N GLU A 275 24.44 0.68 -20.30
CA GLU A 275 23.66 0.66 -21.52
C GLU A 275 22.20 0.92 -21.19
N TYR A 276 21.43 1.50 -22.12
CA TYR A 276 20.02 1.77 -21.88
C TYR A 276 19.21 0.46 -21.89
N ASP A 277 18.79 -0.03 -20.72
CA ASP A 277 18.12 -1.32 -20.60
C ASP A 277 16.63 -1.24 -20.97
N TRP A 278 16.33 -1.55 -22.23
CA TRP A 278 14.97 -1.64 -22.78
C TRP A 278 14.08 -2.71 -22.13
N LYS A 279 14.61 -3.58 -21.26
CA LYS A 279 13.82 -4.57 -20.52
C LYS A 279 13.23 -3.99 -19.24
N LYS A 280 13.74 -2.87 -18.73
CA LYS A 280 13.22 -2.18 -17.54
C LYS A 280 11.98 -1.35 -17.90
N ALA A 281 10.88 -1.55 -17.17
CA ALA A 281 9.62 -0.84 -17.45
C ALA A 281 9.77 0.68 -17.27
N THR A 282 10.44 1.14 -16.21
CA THR A 282 10.84 2.54 -16.04
C THR A 282 11.60 3.15 -17.21
N ALA A 283 12.54 2.40 -17.81
CA ALA A 283 13.30 2.88 -18.96
C ALA A 283 12.40 3.01 -20.20
N VAL A 284 11.47 2.08 -20.41
CA VAL A 284 10.50 2.15 -21.52
C VAL A 284 9.52 3.31 -21.31
N ASP A 285 9.02 3.49 -20.09
CA ASP A 285 8.10 4.56 -19.75
C ASP A 285 8.79 5.93 -19.86
N PHE A 286 10.03 6.06 -19.39
CA PHE A 286 10.82 7.28 -19.56
C PHE A 286 10.99 7.62 -21.04
N PHE A 287 11.31 6.65 -21.89
CA PHE A 287 11.36 6.84 -23.33
C PHE A 287 10.03 7.37 -23.90
N VAL A 288 8.91 6.76 -23.51
CA VAL A 288 7.58 7.20 -23.97
C VAL A 288 7.29 8.63 -23.50
N THR A 289 7.62 8.97 -22.26
CA THR A 289 7.46 10.31 -21.70
C THR A 289 8.32 11.33 -22.45
N MET A 290 9.58 11.03 -22.74
CA MET A 290 10.47 11.92 -23.50
C MET A 290 9.96 12.13 -24.94
N VAL A 291 9.47 11.09 -25.60
CA VAL A 291 8.86 11.21 -26.94
C VAL A 291 7.61 12.08 -26.91
N LYS A 292 6.78 11.99 -25.86
CA LYS A 292 5.58 12.84 -25.72
C LYS A 292 5.94 14.30 -25.42
N ALA A 293 6.87 14.51 -24.49
CA ALA A 293 7.28 15.83 -24.01
C ALA A 293 8.03 16.63 -25.10
N TYR A 294 8.86 15.95 -25.90
CA TYR A 294 9.77 16.55 -26.86
C TYR A 294 9.55 16.05 -28.29
N GLY A 295 8.30 15.76 -28.67
CA GLY A 295 7.94 15.01 -29.88
C GLY A 295 8.42 15.52 -31.25
N GLY A 296 9.23 16.59 -31.32
CA GLY A 296 9.94 17.02 -32.52
C GLY A 296 11.46 17.09 -32.32
N ALA A 297 12.22 16.73 -33.35
CA ALA A 297 13.69 16.73 -33.35
C ALA A 297 14.34 18.04 -32.85
N PRO A 298 13.83 19.26 -33.16
CA PRO A 298 14.44 20.50 -32.68
C PRO A 298 14.41 20.67 -31.15
N MET A 299 13.30 20.28 -30.51
CA MET A 299 13.18 20.40 -29.06
C MET A 299 13.98 19.31 -28.35
N ALA A 300 13.96 18.09 -28.90
CA ALA A 300 14.82 17.00 -28.45
C ALA A 300 16.31 17.38 -28.54
N ASP A 301 16.72 18.03 -29.63
CA ASP A 301 18.10 18.46 -29.82
C ASP A 301 18.56 19.46 -28.78
N LEU A 302 17.71 20.42 -28.43
CA LEU A 302 18.03 21.44 -27.45
C LEU A 302 18.29 20.81 -26.07
N ILE A 303 17.41 19.90 -25.63
CA ILE A 303 17.54 19.27 -24.33
C ILE A 303 18.73 18.30 -24.28
N LEU A 304 18.97 17.53 -25.35
CA LEU A 304 20.12 16.63 -25.45
C LEU A 304 21.45 17.39 -25.44
N ALA A 305 21.53 18.53 -26.14
CA ALA A 305 22.71 19.39 -26.14
C ALA A 305 23.00 19.98 -24.74
N ARG A 306 21.98 20.50 -24.06
CA ARG A 306 22.11 21.00 -22.67
C ARG A 306 22.58 19.92 -21.71
N SER A 307 22.14 18.70 -21.94
CA SER A 307 22.48 17.53 -21.11
C SER A 307 23.84 16.91 -21.42
N GLY A 308 24.59 17.47 -22.39
CA GLY A 308 25.91 16.98 -22.77
C GLY A 308 25.89 15.61 -23.45
N VAL A 309 24.75 15.19 -24.02
CA VAL A 309 24.65 13.97 -24.82
C VAL A 309 25.36 14.21 -26.16
N ASP A 310 26.21 13.27 -26.59
CA ASP A 310 26.82 13.33 -27.92
C ASP A 310 25.76 13.09 -28.98
N ARG A 311 25.62 14.03 -29.91
CA ARG A 311 24.60 13.99 -30.98
C ARG A 311 25.21 13.76 -32.36
N SER A 312 26.53 13.59 -32.46
CA SER A 312 27.24 13.43 -33.74
C SER A 312 26.75 12.27 -34.59
N HIS A 313 26.18 11.25 -33.95
CA HIS A 313 25.64 10.05 -34.58
C HIS A 313 24.10 9.98 -34.60
N LEU A 314 23.40 11.03 -34.14
CA LEU A 314 21.95 11.08 -34.15
C LEU A 314 21.44 11.62 -35.50
N ASN A 315 20.56 10.86 -36.15
CA ASN A 315 19.99 11.25 -37.44
C ASN A 315 18.68 12.03 -37.23
N VAL A 316 18.72 13.33 -37.44
CA VAL A 316 17.56 14.24 -37.29
C VAL A 316 16.40 13.94 -38.24
N ASN A 317 16.61 13.14 -39.29
CA ASN A 317 15.55 12.70 -40.20
C ASN A 317 14.76 11.47 -39.69
N HIS A 318 15.14 10.91 -38.54
CA HIS A 318 14.40 9.82 -37.91
C HIS A 318 13.04 10.28 -37.40
N THR A 319 12.11 9.32 -37.24
CA THR A 319 10.86 9.58 -36.51
C THR A 319 11.20 9.99 -35.07
N PRO A 320 10.35 10.76 -34.36
CA PRO A 320 10.61 11.15 -32.98
C PRO A 320 10.90 9.97 -32.05
N ARG A 321 10.25 8.81 -32.26
CA ARG A 321 10.55 7.57 -31.52
C ARG A 321 11.95 7.07 -31.83
N ASP A 322 12.31 6.94 -33.10
CA ASP A 322 13.62 6.40 -33.49
C ASP A 322 14.77 7.33 -33.09
N TYR A 323 14.51 8.65 -33.12
CA TYR A 323 15.43 9.66 -32.63
C TYR A 323 15.68 9.52 -31.13
N TRP A 324 14.62 9.51 -30.32
CA TRP A 324 14.73 9.36 -28.87
C TRP A 324 15.30 8.01 -28.44
N LYS A 325 15.01 6.94 -29.20
CA LYS A 325 15.59 5.63 -28.96
C LYS A 325 17.12 5.68 -29.05
N ALA A 326 17.64 6.23 -30.16
CA ALA A 326 19.08 6.39 -30.35
C ALA A 326 19.69 7.36 -29.32
N ALA A 327 19.00 8.45 -29.00
CA ALA A 327 19.47 9.46 -28.05
C ALA A 327 19.66 8.89 -26.63
N LEU A 328 18.72 8.06 -26.16
CA LEU A 328 18.79 7.45 -24.83
C LEU A 328 19.89 6.38 -24.75
N GLU A 329 20.11 5.60 -25.81
CA GLU A 329 21.23 4.66 -25.90
C GLU A 329 22.58 5.38 -25.87
N VAL A 330 22.71 6.53 -26.55
CA VAL A 330 23.92 7.35 -26.48
C VAL A 330 24.07 8.01 -25.11
N ALA A 331 22.99 8.51 -24.51
CA ALA A 331 23.02 9.11 -23.19
C ALA A 331 23.43 8.11 -22.10
N ALA A 332 22.97 6.85 -22.17
CA ALA A 332 23.38 5.79 -21.24
C ALA A 332 24.87 5.48 -21.35
N ARG A 333 25.37 5.21 -22.57
CA ARG A 333 26.79 4.92 -22.81
C ARG A 333 27.72 6.07 -22.40
N GLY A 334 27.22 7.31 -22.46
CA GLY A 334 27.95 8.51 -22.03
C GLY A 334 27.74 8.90 -20.57
N SER A 335 27.00 8.11 -19.78
CA SER A 335 26.61 8.42 -18.39
C SER A 335 25.92 9.80 -18.24
N ARG A 336 25.08 10.17 -19.21
CA ARG A 336 24.36 11.45 -19.29
C ARG A 336 22.88 11.39 -18.92
N LEU A 337 22.35 10.21 -18.58
CA LEU A 337 20.92 10.07 -18.24
C LEU A 337 20.50 10.93 -17.04
N ARG A 338 21.34 11.04 -15.99
CA ARG A 338 21.06 11.92 -14.84
C ARG A 338 21.00 13.39 -15.23
N ALA A 339 21.95 13.85 -16.04
CA ALA A 339 21.97 15.22 -16.54
C ALA A 339 20.75 15.51 -17.43
N LEU A 340 20.35 14.53 -18.25
CA LEU A 340 19.16 14.62 -19.08
C LEU A 340 17.88 14.76 -18.26
N VAL A 341 17.72 13.93 -17.22
CA VAL A 341 16.59 14.05 -16.30
C VAL A 341 16.59 15.41 -15.60
N GLN A 342 17.74 15.84 -15.09
CA GLN A 342 17.84 17.10 -14.35
C GLN A 342 17.41 18.28 -15.23
N HIS A 343 17.95 18.40 -16.44
CA HIS A 343 17.58 19.49 -17.33
C HIS A 343 16.14 19.40 -17.82
N ALA A 344 15.59 18.19 -17.98
CA ALA A 344 14.17 18.03 -18.32
C ALA A 344 13.26 18.53 -17.17
N LEU A 345 13.67 18.34 -15.92
CA LEU A 345 12.95 18.86 -14.74
C LEU A 345 13.11 20.38 -14.55
N GLU A 346 14.14 20.97 -15.14
CA GLU A 346 14.36 22.43 -15.15
C GLU A 346 13.66 23.13 -16.34
N ASP A 347 13.14 22.36 -17.30
CA ASP A 347 12.52 22.86 -18.52
C ASP A 347 11.05 23.25 -18.28
N PRO A 348 10.69 24.55 -18.32
CA PRO A 348 9.32 25.00 -18.06
C PRO A 348 8.32 24.54 -19.13
N ASP A 349 8.77 24.26 -20.35
CA ASP A 349 7.89 23.93 -21.48
C ASP A 349 7.27 22.54 -21.36
N ILE A 350 7.82 21.68 -20.49
CA ILE A 350 7.33 20.31 -20.25
C ILE A 350 6.88 20.07 -18.80
N THR A 351 6.49 21.14 -18.09
CA THR A 351 6.06 21.07 -16.68
C THR A 351 4.97 20.01 -16.43
N ALA A 352 4.09 19.77 -17.40
CA ALA A 352 3.06 18.72 -17.35
C ALA A 352 3.63 17.29 -17.17
N HIS A 353 4.89 17.06 -17.57
CA HIS A 353 5.59 15.78 -17.49
C HIS A 353 6.57 15.68 -16.31
N HIS A 354 6.87 16.77 -15.59
CA HIS A 354 7.86 16.78 -14.51
C HIS A 354 7.56 15.76 -13.41
N ARG A 355 6.29 15.60 -13.03
CA ARG A 355 5.88 14.63 -12.02
C ARG A 355 6.20 13.19 -12.45
N GLU A 356 5.92 12.87 -13.71
CA GLU A 356 6.17 11.54 -14.29
C GLU A 356 7.69 11.29 -14.42
N ILE A 357 8.45 12.28 -14.90
CA ILE A 357 9.91 12.19 -15.02
C ILE A 357 10.57 11.99 -13.64
N LYS A 358 10.16 12.76 -12.62
CA LYS A 358 10.71 12.65 -11.26
C LYS A 358 10.43 11.27 -10.64
N ARG A 359 9.22 10.74 -10.87
CA ARG A 359 8.83 9.39 -10.45
C ARG A 359 9.75 8.34 -11.07
N LEU A 360 9.83 8.32 -12.41
CA LEU A 360 10.65 7.36 -13.17
C LEU A 360 12.15 7.43 -12.83
N ALA A 361 12.68 8.63 -12.64
CA ALA A 361 14.09 8.86 -12.32
C ALA A 361 14.52 8.40 -10.91
N SER A 362 13.59 8.45 -9.95
CA SER A 362 13.90 8.14 -8.56
C SER A 362 13.88 6.65 -8.25
N GLY A 363 13.51 5.79 -9.21
CA GLY A 363 13.19 4.37 -8.95
C GLY A 363 12.10 4.19 -7.89
N THR A 364 11.40 5.28 -7.56
CA THR A 364 10.33 5.31 -6.58
C THR A 364 9.02 5.28 -7.38
N PRO A 365 8.23 4.20 -7.27
CA PRO A 365 7.02 3.99 -8.05
C PRO A 365 6.02 5.15 -8.03
#